data_AF-H2ZKM6-F1
#
_entry.id   AF-H2ZKM6-F1
#
_cell.length_a   1.000
_cell.length_b   1.000
_cell.length_c   1.000
_cell.angle_alpha   90.00
_cell.angle_beta   90.00
_cell.angle_gamma   90.00
#
_symmetry.space_group_name_H-M   'P 1'
#
loop_
_entity.id
_entity.type
_entity.pdbx_description
1 polymer ?
#
loop_
_entity_poly.entity_id
_entity_poly.type
_entity_poly.pdbx_seq_one_letter_code
_entity_poly.pdbx_strand_id
1 'polypeptide(L)'
;TSHSSTVAYAKALAAGCRCVELDCWDGPGGEPIIHHGYTFTSKILFYDVIKVIDQQSFLTNPYPVTLSIENHCGLAQQRRMAEIMK
;
A
#
# COMPACT_ATOMS: atom_id res chain seq x y z
N THR A 1 -19.10 -2.21 -6.20
CA THR A 1 -17.67 -2.16 -6.58
C THR A 1 -17.14 -0.79 -6.21
N SER A 2 -15.88 -0.67 -5.79
CA SER A 2 -15.25 0.60 -5.39
C SER A 2 -13.88 0.77 -6.06
N HIS A 3 -13.37 2.00 -6.04
CA HIS A 3 -12.07 2.35 -6.60
C HIS A 3 -11.01 2.41 -5.50
N SER A 4 -9.97 1.59 -5.65
CA SER A 4 -8.72 1.70 -4.88
C SER A 4 -7.98 2.97 -5.32
N SER A 5 -7.44 3.72 -4.36
CA SER A 5 -6.75 4.98 -4.62
C SER A 5 -5.69 5.28 -3.55
N THR A 6 -4.54 5.79 -3.98
CA THR A 6 -3.50 6.30 -3.07
C THR A 6 -3.98 7.48 -2.23
N VAL A 7 -4.96 8.25 -2.71
CA VAL A 7 -5.59 9.36 -1.99
C VAL A 7 -6.28 8.88 -0.70
N ALA A 8 -6.77 7.63 -0.67
CA ALA A 8 -7.36 7.07 0.53
C ALA A 8 -6.34 6.94 1.67
N TYR A 9 -5.11 6.49 1.37
CA TYR A 9 -4.01 6.42 2.33
C TYR A 9 -3.62 7.81 2.84
N ALA A 10 -3.47 8.78 1.94
CA ALA A 10 -3.15 10.16 2.33
C ALA A 10 -4.21 10.75 3.28
N LYS A 11 -5.50 10.58 2.95
CA LYS A 11 -6.60 11.05 3.79
C LYS A 11 -6.63 10.38 5.15
N ALA A 12 -6.42 9.05 5.20
CA ALA A 12 -6.39 8.31 6.46
C ALA A 12 -5.24 8.79 7.36
N LEU A 13 -4.04 8.95 6.81
CA LEU A 13 -2.87 9.43 7.55
C LEU A 13 -3.05 10.89 8.00
N ALA A 14 -3.58 11.76 7.15
CA ALA A 14 -3.89 13.16 7.50
C ALA A 14 -4.94 13.26 8.63
N ALA A 15 -5.90 12.33 8.66
CA ALA A 15 -6.89 12.23 9.74
C ALA A 15 -6.33 11.60 11.04
N GLY A 16 -5.02 11.29 11.09
CA GLY A 16 -4.36 10.77 12.27
C GLY A 16 -4.32 9.25 12.38
N CYS A 17 -4.81 8.50 11.39
CA CYS A 17 -4.70 7.04 11.36
C CYS A 17 -3.22 6.63 11.41
N ARG A 18 -2.88 5.67 12.27
CA ARG A 18 -1.50 5.17 12.48
C ARG A 18 -1.31 3.69 12.09
N CYS A 19 -2.36 3.04 11.61
CA CYS A 19 -2.29 1.67 11.10
C CYS A 19 -3.06 1.61 9.79
N VAL A 20 -2.38 1.25 8.70
CA VAL A 20 -2.99 1.12 7.37
C VAL A 20 -2.71 -0.26 6.80
N GLU A 21 -3.64 -0.74 5.99
CA GLU A 21 -3.61 -2.09 5.41
C GLU A 21 -3.23 -2.06 3.93
N LEU A 22 -2.45 -3.05 3.50
CA LEU A 22 -1.99 -3.23 2.14
C LEU A 22 -2.21 -4.70 1.72
N ASP A 23 -3.29 -4.95 0.96
CA ASP A 23 -3.53 -6.22 0.27
C ASP A 23 -2.63 -6.34 -0.95
N CYS A 24 -1.49 -7.02 -0.79
CA CYS A 24 -0.45 -7.10 -1.80
C CYS A 24 -0.64 -8.34 -2.68
N TRP A 25 -0.70 -8.13 -4.00
CA TRP A 25 -0.84 -9.18 -4.99
C TRP A 25 0.19 -9.04 -6.10
N ASP A 26 0.53 -10.16 -6.75
CA ASP A 26 1.39 -10.15 -7.92
C ASP A 26 0.77 -9.30 -9.05
N GLY A 27 1.55 -8.37 -9.59
CA GLY A 27 1.14 -7.54 -10.71
C GLY A 27 1.93 -7.82 -12.01
N PRO A 28 1.51 -7.19 -13.12
CA PRO A 28 2.18 -7.33 -14.40
C PRO A 28 3.59 -6.72 -14.37
N GLY A 29 4.50 -7.26 -15.17
CA GLY A 29 5.88 -6.74 -15.27
C GLY A 29 6.75 -6.97 -14.03
N GLY A 30 6.30 -7.80 -13.08
CA GLY A 30 7.02 -8.05 -11.83
C GLY A 30 6.82 -6.96 -10.77
N GLU A 31 5.89 -6.03 -11.00
CA GLU A 31 5.57 -4.96 -10.06
C GLU A 31 4.35 -5.33 -9.19
N PRO A 32 4.49 -5.36 -7.85
CA PRO A 32 3.37 -5.68 -6.96
C PRO A 32 2.26 -4.63 -7.05
N ILE A 33 1.02 -5.10 -6.91
CA ILE A 33 -0.18 -4.27 -6.90
C ILE A 33 -0.94 -4.40 -5.59
N ILE A 34 -1.83 -3.44 -5.34
CA ILE A 34 -2.78 -3.46 -4.22
C ILE A 34 -4.21 -3.44 -4.75
N HIS A 35 -5.01 -4.40 -4.30
CA HIS A 35 -6.47 -4.44 -4.47
C HIS A 35 -7.09 -5.50 -3.57
N HIS A 36 -8.42 -5.45 -3.40
CA HIS A 36 -9.14 -6.51 -2.71
C HIS A 36 -9.25 -7.75 -3.62
N GLY A 37 -8.60 -8.84 -3.19
CA GLY A 37 -8.49 -10.10 -3.93
C GLY A 37 -9.84 -10.68 -4.34
N TYR A 38 -9.89 -11.34 -5.49
CA TYR A 38 -11.11 -11.99 -6.01
C TYR A 38 -12.34 -11.08 -6.18
N THR A 39 -12.13 -9.76 -6.26
CA THR A 39 -13.21 -8.79 -6.50
C THR A 39 -12.91 -7.86 -7.68
N PHE A 40 -13.90 -7.03 -8.03
CA PHE A 40 -13.80 -6.05 -9.12
C PHE A 40 -13.29 -4.66 -8.68
N THR A 41 -12.59 -4.55 -7.54
CA THR A 41 -11.96 -3.28 -7.17
C THR A 41 -10.83 -2.94 -8.15
N SER A 42 -10.64 -1.65 -8.43
CA SER A 42 -9.49 -1.21 -9.23
C SER A 42 -8.17 -1.56 -8.54
N LYS A 43 -7.10 -1.62 -9.32
CA LYS A 43 -5.74 -1.95 -8.86
C LYS A 43 -4.90 -0.68 -8.86
N ILE A 44 -4.04 -0.55 -7.86
CA ILE A 44 -3.02 0.51 -7.77
C ILE A 44 -1.66 -0.13 -7.53
N LEU A 45 -0.56 0.55 -7.88
CA LEU A 45 0.78 0.00 -7.68
C LEU A 45 1.16 0.06 -6.19
N PHE A 46 1.84 -0.98 -5.71
CA PHE A 46 2.41 -1.01 -4.36
C PHE A 46 3.40 0.15 -4.15
N TYR A 47 4.26 0.40 -5.15
CA TYR A 47 5.22 1.52 -5.13
C TYR A 47 4.56 2.88 -4.87
N ASP A 48 3.47 3.18 -5.58
CA ASP A 48 2.79 4.47 -5.43
C ASP A 48 2.13 4.62 -4.04
N VAL A 49 1.65 3.52 -3.47
CA VAL A 49 1.11 3.50 -2.10
C VAL A 49 2.20 3.76 -1.07
N ILE A 50 3.34 3.05 -1.15
CA ILE A 50 4.46 3.27 -0.22
C ILE A 50 4.99 4.71 -0.32
N LYS A 51 5.14 5.24 -1.54
CA LYS A 51 5.56 6.63 -1.75
C LYS A 51 4.62 7.64 -1.09
N VAL A 52 3.31 7.44 -1.20
CA VAL A 52 2.33 8.33 -0.56
C VAL A 52 2.36 8.17 0.96
N ILE A 53 2.50 6.95 1.48
CA ILE A 53 2.62 6.72 2.91
C ILE A 53 3.84 7.44 3.47
N ASP A 54 5.01 7.31 2.85
CA ASP A 54 6.24 8.00 3.27
C ASP A 54 6.04 9.52 3.36
N GLN A 55 5.47 10.11 2.31
CA GLN A 55 5.21 11.56 2.24
C GLN A 55 4.21 12.07 3.29
N GLN A 56 3.30 11.22 3.77
CA GLN A 56 2.18 11.62 4.63
C GLN A 56 2.34 11.17 6.08
N SER A 57 3.22 10.20 6.36
CA SER A 57 3.28 9.51 7.66
C SER A 57 3.53 10.46 8.82
N PHE A 58 4.33 11.52 8.66
CA PHE A 58 4.74 12.36 9.79
C PHE A 58 4.34 13.83 9.67
N LEU A 59 3.45 14.18 8.71
CA LEU A 59 3.05 15.58 8.50
C LEU A 59 2.21 16.15 9.65
N THR A 60 1.28 15.37 10.19
CA THR A 60 0.33 15.82 11.23
C THR A 60 0.52 15.12 12.57
N ASN A 61 1.34 14.08 12.62
CA ASN A 61 1.49 13.22 13.79
C ASN A 61 2.89 12.56 13.81
N PRO A 62 3.70 12.75 14.88
CA PRO A 62 5.06 12.24 14.95
C PRO A 62 5.17 10.77 15.41
N TYR A 63 4.06 10.15 15.82
CA TYR A 63 4.07 8.77 16.29
C TYR A 63 4.21 7.77 15.13
N PRO A 64 4.79 6.58 15.38
CA PRO A 64 5.03 5.56 14.36
C PRO A 64 3.76 5.17 13.58
N VAL A 65 3.96 4.81 12.31
CA VAL A 65 2.92 4.21 11.46
C VAL A 65 3.19 2.72 11.32
N THR A 66 2.16 1.91 11.55
CA THR A 66 2.18 0.46 11.32
C THR A 66 1.60 0.15 9.96
N LEU A 67 2.30 -0.66 9.17
CA LEU A 67 1.82 -1.18 7.89
C LEU A 67 1.40 -2.63 8.09
N SER A 68 0.10 -2.89 8.03
CA SER A 68 -0.45 -4.25 8.04
C SER A 68 -0.39 -4.81 6.62
N ILE A 69 0.54 -5.73 6.37
CA ILE A 69 0.76 -6.32 5.04
C ILE A 69 -0.01 -7.64 4.95
N GLU A 70 -1.03 -7.70 4.10
CA GLU A 70 -1.67 -8.94 3.70
C GLU A 70 -1.01 -9.42 2.40
N ASN A 71 -0.16 -10.45 2.50
CA ASN A 71 0.77 -10.82 1.44
C ASN A 71 0.31 -12.03 0.63
N HIS A 72 -0.09 -11.79 -0.62
CA HIS A 72 -0.41 -12.81 -1.62
C HIS A 72 0.59 -12.85 -2.78
N CYS A 73 1.71 -12.14 -2.68
CA CYS A 73 2.75 -12.10 -3.71
C CYS A 73 3.61 -13.36 -3.71
N GLY A 74 4.08 -13.78 -4.89
CA GLY A 74 5.13 -14.78 -5.01
C GLY A 74 6.49 -14.26 -4.53
N LEU A 75 7.44 -15.16 -4.24
CA LEU A 75 8.75 -14.79 -3.67
C LEU A 75 9.52 -13.76 -4.50
N ALA A 76 9.36 -13.73 -5.82
CA ALA A 76 10.00 -12.73 -6.67
C ALA A 76 9.48 -11.31 -6.38
N GLN A 77 8.16 -11.14 -6.30
CA GLN A 77 7.56 -9.84 -6.02
C GLN A 77 7.61 -9.48 -4.53
N GLN A 78 7.68 -10.45 -3.62
CA GLN A 78 8.01 -10.16 -2.20
C GLN A 78 9.39 -9.51 -2.06
N ARG A 79 10.41 -9.97 -2.81
CA ARG A 79 11.72 -9.31 -2.84
C ARG A 79 11.61 -7.89 -3.40
N ARG A 80 10.80 -7.71 -4.45
CA ARG A 80 10.51 -6.39 -5.02
C ARG A 80 9.83 -5.46 -4.01
N MET A 81 8.84 -5.93 -3.25
CA MET A 81 8.23 -5.19 -2.16
C MET A 81 9.27 -4.78 -1.11
N ALA A 82 10.12 -5.72 -0.69
CA ALA A 82 11.19 -5.45 0.27
C ALA A 82 12.23 -4.44 -0.26
N GLU A 83 12.48 -4.38 -1.57
CA GLU A 83 13.33 -3.35 -2.18
C GLU A 83 12.65 -1.98 -2.19
N ILE A 84 11.35 -1.92 -2.46
CA ILE A 84 10.56 -0.68 -2.47
C ILE A 84 10.44 -0.07 -1.06
N MET A 85 10.41 -0.90 -0.02
CA MET A 85 10.24 -0.47 1.38
C MET A 85 11.55 -0.09 2.10
N LYS A 86 12.70 -0.15 1.42
CA LYS A 86 14.00 0.28 1.98
C LYS A 86 14.17 1.79 1.88
#